data_AF-A0AA40NDN8-F1
#
_entry.id   AF-A0AA40NDN8-F1
#
_cell.length_a   1.000
_cell.length_b   1.000
_cell.length_c   1.000
_cell.angle_alpha   90.00
_cell.angle_beta   90.00
_cell.angle_gamma   90.00
#
_symmetry.space_group_name_H-M   'P 1'
#
loop_
_entity.id
_entity.type
_entity.pdbx_description
1 polymer ?
#
loop_
_entity_poly.entity_id
_entity_poly.type
_entity_poly.pdbx_seq_one_letter_code
_entity_poly.pdbx_strand_id
1 'polypeptide(L)'
;MALLGYARVSTSHQKLTVQITELKSVGVRDDRIFTDIMSGATDEREGLQRLLARAEKDDIIICTKMDRLGRNTADMIHIVDACYKKGIAIRFLENGLSTEGTMGKMVIQILAAVAEA
;
A
#
# COMPACT_ATOMS: atom_id res chain seq x y z
N MET A 1 15.71 -6.13 1.22
CA MET A 1 14.99 -4.98 1.78
C MET A 1 15.05 -3.79 0.84
N ALA A 2 14.01 -3.64 0.04
CA ALA A 2 13.70 -2.50 -0.80
C ALA A 2 12.53 -1.70 -0.21
N LEU A 3 12.54 -0.38 -0.45
CA LEU A 3 11.34 0.45 -0.31
C LEU A 3 10.62 0.49 -1.66
N LEU A 4 9.34 0.15 -1.65
CA LEU A 4 8.44 0.21 -2.79
C LEU A 4 7.32 1.20 -2.45
N GLY A 5 6.87 2.00 -3.42
CA GLY A 5 5.84 3.01 -3.20
C GLY A 5 4.57 2.67 -3.96
N TYR A 6 3.42 2.93 -3.36
CA TYR A 6 2.13 2.80 -4.02
C TYR A 6 1.29 4.06 -3.85
N ALA A 7 0.78 4.59 -4.97
CA ALA A 7 -0.10 5.74 -4.98
C ALA A 7 -1.34 5.48 -5.84
N ARG A 8 -2.51 5.89 -5.33
CA ARG A 8 -3.79 5.64 -6.02
C ARG A 8 -4.72 6.85 -5.97
N VAL A 9 -5.38 7.15 -7.09
CA VAL A 9 -6.39 8.22 -7.17
C VAL A 9 -7.62 7.78 -7.94
N SER A 10 -8.75 8.43 -7.71
CA SER A 10 -9.99 8.20 -8.47
C SER A 10 -10.06 9.01 -9.75
N THR A 11 -9.66 10.28 -9.77
CA THR A 11 -9.78 11.11 -10.99
C THR A 11 -8.71 12.18 -11.14
N SER A 12 -8.04 12.57 -10.05
CA SER A 12 -7.18 13.76 -10.03
C SER A 12 -5.70 13.40 -10.14
N HIS A 13 -5.11 13.70 -11.29
CA HIS A 13 -3.66 13.61 -11.53
C HIS A 13 -2.86 14.52 -10.59
N GLN A 14 -3.43 15.65 -10.16
CA GLN A 14 -2.80 16.53 -9.16
C GLN A 14 -2.63 15.80 -7.82
N LYS A 15 -3.66 15.07 -7.36
CA LYS A 15 -3.57 14.27 -6.13
C LYS A 15 -2.59 13.11 -6.24
N LEU A 16 -2.34 12.60 -7.44
CA LEU A 16 -1.36 11.54 -7.66
C LEU A 16 0.06 12.08 -7.51
N THR A 17 0.32 13.26 -8.07
CA THR A 17 1.64 13.93 -8.00
C THR A 17 2.04 14.24 -6.55
N VAL A 18 1.09 14.67 -5.72
CA VAL A 18 1.32 14.89 -4.28
C VAL A 18 1.77 13.59 -3.61
N GLN A 19 1.05 12.48 -3.83
CA GLN A 19 1.42 11.19 -3.24
C GLN A 19 2.79 10.71 -3.70
N ILE A 20 3.11 10.83 -4.99
CA ILE A 20 4.43 10.45 -5.51
C ILE A 20 5.52 11.28 -4.83
N THR A 21 5.28 12.57 -4.60
CA THR A 21 6.23 13.46 -3.94
C THR A 21 6.46 13.06 -2.48
N GLU A 22 5.39 12.71 -1.76
CA GLU A 22 5.46 12.18 -0.38
C GLU A 22 6.22 10.84 -0.32
N LEU A 23 6.01 9.94 -1.29
CA LEU A 23 6.75 8.67 -1.37
C LEU A 23 8.25 8.91 -1.64
N LYS A 24 8.57 9.86 -2.51
CA LYS A 24 9.97 10.24 -2.79
C LYS A 24 10.65 10.86 -1.57
N SER A 25 9.94 11.70 -0.81
CA SER A 25 10.53 12.38 0.35
C SER A 25 10.95 11.42 1.47
N VAL A 26 10.32 10.24 1.53
CA VAL A 26 10.70 9.16 2.47
C VAL A 26 11.67 8.14 1.89
N GLY A 27 12.25 8.42 0.72
CA GLY A 27 13.34 7.63 0.13
C GLY A 27 12.90 6.50 -0.81
N VAL A 28 11.64 6.45 -1.24
CA VAL A 28 11.22 5.53 -2.30
C VAL A 28 11.80 6.02 -3.63
N ARG A 29 12.51 5.13 -4.34
CA ARG A 29 13.06 5.43 -5.66
C ARG A 29 11.96 5.55 -6.71
N ASP A 30 12.15 6.43 -7.70
CA ASP A 30 11.18 6.68 -8.77
C ASP A 30 10.80 5.40 -9.54
N ASP A 31 11.79 4.56 -9.86
CA ASP A 31 11.61 3.27 -10.55
C ASP A 31 10.91 2.19 -9.72
N ARG A 32 10.56 2.51 -8.46
CA ARG A 32 9.89 1.63 -7.49
C ARG A 32 8.57 2.21 -6.98
N ILE A 33 8.08 3.27 -7.61
CA ILE A 33 6.76 3.82 -7.34
C ILE A 33 5.79 3.27 -8.38
N PHE A 34 4.72 2.66 -7.88
CA PHE A 34 3.66 2.07 -8.67
C PHE A 34 2.39 2.89 -8.46
N THR A 35 1.63 3.11 -9.52
CA THR A 35 0.49 4.03 -9.49
C THR A 35 -0.72 3.44 -10.17
N ASP A 36 -1.90 3.68 -9.62
CA ASP A 36 -3.18 3.35 -10.23
C ASP A 36 -4.11 4.56 -10.26
N ILE A 37 -4.88 4.69 -11.35
CA ILE A 37 -5.92 5.72 -11.53
C ILE A 37 -7.24 5.00 -11.79
N MET A 38 -8.18 5.08 -10.85
CA MET A 38 -9.53 4.52 -11.03
C MET A 38 -10.41 5.43 -11.91
N SER A 39 -10.08 5.58 -13.19
CA SER A 39 -10.96 6.31 -14.11
C SER A 39 -12.12 5.43 -14.59
N GLY A 40 -13.35 5.76 -14.19
CA GLY A 40 -14.55 5.18 -14.80
C GLY A 40 -14.81 3.69 -14.48
N ALA A 41 -15.26 2.94 -15.48
CA ALA A 41 -15.87 1.61 -15.34
C ALA A 41 -14.88 0.44 -15.14
N THR A 42 -13.57 0.69 -15.25
CA THR A 42 -12.56 -0.37 -15.22
C THR A 42 -11.60 -0.15 -14.04
N ASP A 43 -11.56 -1.12 -13.14
CA ASP A 43 -10.72 -1.17 -11.94
C ASP A 43 -9.48 -2.05 -12.20
N GLU A 44 -8.80 -1.81 -13.32
CA GLU A 44 -7.59 -2.55 -13.68
C GLU A 44 -6.41 -1.99 -12.89
N ARG A 45 -6.18 -2.58 -11.72
CA ARG A 45 -5.12 -2.22 -10.76
C ARG A 45 -3.76 -2.77 -11.17
N GLU A 46 -3.34 -2.49 -12.40
CA GLU A 46 -2.08 -2.98 -12.95
C GLU A 46 -0.88 -2.52 -12.11
N GLY A 47 -0.93 -1.30 -11.55
CA GLY A 47 0.10 -0.76 -10.67
C GLY A 47 0.27 -1.61 -9.41
N LEU A 48 -0.83 -1.90 -8.71
CA LEU A 48 -0.80 -2.79 -7.54
C LEU A 48 -0.33 -4.20 -7.92
N GLN A 49 -0.82 -4.77 -9.03
CA GLN A 49 -0.43 -6.12 -9.44
C GLN A 49 1.08 -6.20 -9.71
N ARG A 50 1.64 -5.22 -10.42
CA ARG A 50 3.08 -5.11 -10.67
C ARG A 50 3.87 -4.94 -9.38
N LEU A 51 3.38 -4.12 -8.45
CA LEU A 51 3.99 -3.96 -7.13
C LEU A 51 4.04 -5.29 -6.37
N LEU A 52 2.91 -5.99 -6.28
CA LEU A 52 2.80 -7.27 -5.56
C LEU A 52 3.59 -8.41 -6.22
N ALA A 53 3.77 -8.35 -7.54
CA ALA A 53 4.64 -9.27 -8.28
C ALA A 53 6.12 -8.96 -8.08
N ARG A 54 6.48 -7.69 -7.84
CA ARG A 54 7.85 -7.23 -7.65
C ARG A 54 8.34 -7.33 -6.21
N ALA A 55 7.43 -7.25 -5.25
CA ALA A 55 7.72 -7.26 -3.82
C ALA A 55 8.18 -8.64 -3.35
N GLU A 56 9.28 -8.67 -2.62
CA GLU A 56 9.87 -9.89 -2.07
C GLU A 56 9.88 -9.85 -0.54
N LYS A 57 10.21 -10.98 0.07
CA LYS A 57 10.37 -11.06 1.53
C LYS A 57 11.34 -9.98 2.03
N ASP A 58 11.02 -9.38 3.17
CA ASP A 58 11.77 -8.30 3.83
C ASP A 58 11.73 -6.96 3.07
N ASP A 59 10.88 -6.80 2.04
CA ASP A 59 10.57 -5.51 1.45
C ASP A 59 9.49 -4.76 2.23
N ILE A 60 9.44 -3.44 2.04
CA ILE A 60 8.46 -2.56 2.67
C ILE A 60 7.73 -1.78 1.57
N ILE A 61 6.41 -1.92 1.55
CA ILE A 61 5.51 -1.14 0.73
C ILE A 61 5.08 0.11 1.50
N ILE A 62 5.37 1.28 0.97
CA ILE A 62 4.96 2.56 1.52
C ILE A 62 3.71 3.05 0.79
N CYS A 63 2.69 3.38 1.56
CA CYS A 63 1.49 4.05 1.10
C CYS A 63 1.32 5.37 1.86
N THR A 64 0.73 6.38 1.24
CA THR A 64 0.46 7.66 1.92
C THR A 64 -0.62 7.50 2.97
N LYS A 65 -1.72 6.82 2.62
CA LYS A 65 -2.89 6.58 3.50
C LYS A 65 -3.48 5.18 3.29
N MET A 66 -4.28 4.74 4.26
CA MET A 66 -4.94 3.43 4.24
C MET A 66 -5.96 3.30 3.09
N ASP A 67 -6.77 4.34 2.85
CA ASP A 67 -7.73 4.40 1.75
C ASP A 67 -7.06 4.41 0.37
N ARG A 68 -5.74 4.64 0.29
CA ARG A 68 -4.98 4.59 -0.97
C ARG A 68 -4.54 3.18 -1.33
N LEU A 69 -4.38 2.28 -0.34
CA LEU A 69 -3.96 0.90 -0.58
C LEU A 69 -5.07 0.02 -1.15
N GLY A 70 -6.28 0.07 -0.60
CA GLY A 70 -7.40 -0.77 -1.04
C GLY A 70 -8.57 0.05 -1.57
N ARG A 71 -9.48 -0.57 -2.34
CA ARG A 71 -10.71 0.09 -2.82
C ARG A 71 -11.74 0.30 -1.70
N ASN A 72 -11.70 -0.56 -0.70
CA ASN A 72 -12.49 -0.50 0.53
C ASN A 72 -11.71 -1.18 1.66
N THR A 73 -12.26 -1.16 2.87
CA THR A 73 -11.63 -1.74 4.06
C THR A 73 -11.31 -3.22 3.88
N ALA A 74 -12.25 -4.03 3.36
CA ALA A 74 -12.04 -5.46 3.16
C ALA A 74 -10.90 -5.75 2.19
N ASP A 75 -10.86 -5.06 1.04
CA ASP A 75 -9.79 -5.21 0.04
C ASP A 75 -8.42 -4.82 0.61
N MET A 76 -8.35 -3.72 1.36
CA MET A 76 -7.13 -3.31 2.05
C MET A 76 -6.64 -4.40 3.03
N ILE A 77 -7.54 -4.98 3.82
CA ILE A 77 -7.20 -6.03 4.79
C ILE A 77 -6.67 -7.27 4.08
N HIS A 78 -7.30 -7.70 2.98
CA HIS A 78 -6.80 -8.81 2.17
C HIS A 78 -5.39 -8.57 1.62
N ILE A 79 -5.11 -7.36 1.13
CA ILE A 79 -3.77 -7.00 0.63
C ILE A 79 -2.74 -7.04 1.77
N VAL A 80 -3.09 -6.48 2.93
CA VAL A 80 -2.23 -6.47 4.11
C VAL A 80 -1.90 -7.89 4.59
N ASP A 81 -2.90 -8.75 4.71
CA ASP A 81 -2.72 -10.15 5.13
C ASP A 81 -1.88 -10.94 4.11
N ALA A 82 -2.15 -10.76 2.82
CA ALA A 82 -1.38 -11.41 1.75
C ALA A 82 0.10 -10.98 1.76
N CYS A 83 0.38 -9.69 1.98
CA CYS A 83 1.75 -9.18 2.10
C CYS A 83 2.43 -9.74 3.35
N TYR A 84 1.74 -9.73 4.49
CA TYR A 84 2.28 -10.27 5.74
C TYR A 84 2.64 -11.75 5.64
N LYS A 85 1.78 -12.57 5.04
CA LYS A 85 2.04 -14.00 4.79
C LYS A 85 3.27 -14.24 3.91
N LYS A 86 3.61 -13.29 3.04
CA LYS A 86 4.83 -13.30 2.21
C LYS A 86 6.06 -12.70 2.90
N GLY A 87 5.93 -12.18 4.12
CA GLY A 87 6.99 -11.48 4.83
C GLY A 87 7.28 -10.09 4.26
N ILE A 88 6.30 -9.48 3.59
CA ILE A 88 6.36 -8.10 3.10
C ILE A 88 5.66 -7.21 4.12
N ALA A 89 6.30 -6.11 4.51
CA ALA A 89 5.70 -5.14 5.40
C ALA A 89 5.04 -3.99 4.62
N ILE A 90 4.07 -3.33 5.26
CA ILE A 90 3.37 -2.17 4.73
C ILE A 90 3.44 -1.06 5.77
N ARG A 91 3.77 0.16 5.33
CA ARG A 91 3.81 1.36 6.16
C ARG A 91 2.93 2.45 5.55
N PHE A 92 2.14 3.10 6.39
CA PHE A 92 1.31 4.24 6.04
C PHE A 92 1.91 5.53 6.59
N LEU A 93 2.07 6.54 5.73
CA LEU A 93 2.73 7.79 6.11
C LEU A 93 1.86 8.67 7.01
N GLU A 94 0.55 8.76 6.76
CA GLU A 94 -0.36 9.68 7.45
C GLU A 94 -0.42 9.47 8.96
N ASN A 95 -0.42 8.21 9.42
CA ASN A 95 -0.59 7.86 10.82
C ASN A 95 0.62 7.10 11.40
N GLY A 96 1.69 6.91 10.61
CA GLY A 96 2.87 6.14 11.00
C GLY A 96 2.61 4.65 11.27
N LEU A 97 1.44 4.13 10.88
CA LEU A 97 1.06 2.75 11.10
C LEU A 97 1.91 1.84 10.21
N SER A 98 2.49 0.80 10.82
CA SER A 98 3.37 -0.15 10.12
C SER A 98 3.03 -1.59 10.50
N THR A 99 3.12 -2.49 9.53
CA THR A 99 3.05 -3.94 9.74
C THR A 99 4.42 -4.58 10.01
N GLU A 100 5.44 -3.77 10.27
CA GLU A 100 6.78 -4.24 10.65
C GLU A 100 6.83 -4.71 12.12
N GLY A 101 7.63 -5.76 12.36
CA GLY A 101 7.97 -6.23 13.71
C GLY A 101 6.76 -6.66 14.56
N THR A 102 6.93 -6.60 15.88
CA THR A 102 5.92 -7.07 16.85
C THR A 102 4.67 -6.21 16.84
N MET A 103 4.82 -4.89 16.68
CA MET A 103 3.70 -3.95 16.55
C MET A 103 2.86 -4.26 15.30
N GLY A 104 3.52 -4.64 14.20
CA GLY A 104 2.84 -5.01 12.98
C GLY A 104 1.92 -6.22 13.10
N LYS A 105 2.30 -7.22 13.90
CA LYS A 105 1.42 -8.37 14.19
C LYS A 105 0.13 -7.93 14.87
N MET A 106 0.21 -7.01 15.82
CA MET A 106 -0.96 -6.48 16.51
C MET A 106 -1.86 -5.70 15.55
N VAL A 107 -1.28 -4.86 14.70
CA VAL A 107 -2.01 -4.13 13.64
C VAL A 107 -2.78 -5.09 12.74
N ILE A 108 -2.14 -6.18 12.30
CA ILE A 108 -2.78 -7.18 11.44
C ILE A 108 -3.91 -7.90 12.16
N GLN A 109 -3.74 -8.26 13.44
CA GLN A 109 -4.80 -8.91 14.21
C GLN A 109 -6.01 -8.01 14.42
N ILE A 110 -5.81 -6.72 14.69
CA ILE A 110 -6.90 -5.74 14.80
C ILE A 110 -7.62 -5.60 13.46
N LEU A 111 -6.86 -5.47 12.36
CA LEU A 111 -7.43 -5.39 11.02
C LEU A 111 -8.21 -6.65 10.65
N ALA A 112 -7.70 -7.84 10.97
CA ALA A 112 -8.40 -9.10 10.75
C ALA A 112 -9.71 -9.20 11.55
N ALA A 113 -9.69 -8.81 12.83
CA ALA A 113 -10.90 -8.79 13.66
C ALA A 113 -11.97 -7.84 13.12
N VAL A 114 -11.57 -6.71 12.53
CA VAL A 114 -12.49 -5.76 11.87
C VAL A 114 -13.03 -6.30 10.54
N ALA A 115 -12.26 -7.13 9.82
CA ALA A 115 -12.75 -7.79 8.60
C ALA A 115 -13.78 -8.89 8.87
N GLU A 116 -13.73 -9.52 10.04
CA GLU A 116 -14.65 -10.60 10.44
C GLU A 116 -15.93 -10.09 11.12
N ALA A 117 -15.98 -8.82 11.52
CA ALA A 117 -17.10 -8.16 12.18
C ALA A 117 -18.11 -7.56 11.18
#